data_AF-A0A699VX05-F1
#
_entry.id   AF-A0A699VX05-F1
#
_cell.length_a   1.000
_cell.length_b   1.000
_cell.length_c   1.000
_cell.angle_alpha   90.00
_cell.angle_beta   90.00
_cell.angle_gamma   90.00
#
_symmetry.space_group_name_H-M   'P 1'
#
loop_
_entity.id
_entity.type
_entity.pdbx_description
1 polymer ?
#
loop_
_entity_poly.entity_id
_entity_poly.type
_entity_poly.pdbx_seq_one_letter_code
_entity_poly.pdbx_strand_id
1 'polypeptide(L)'
;EVEFNIELIPGSEPISKAPYRMAPIELKELKDQLQELLERGFIRLSVSPWGTPVLFVKKKDGSMRLCIDYSELNKITIRNRYPLLRIDDLFDQLQAVFMDLMNRIIYEFLDKFVIVFIDDILVFSKSKEEHE
;
A
#
# COMPACT_ATOMS: atom_id res chain seq x y z
N GLU A 1 -11.02 -2.10 -14.21
CA GLU A 1 -11.13 -2.80 -12.92
C GLU A 1 -9.88 -3.68 -12.79
N VAL A 2 -9.22 -3.68 -11.63
CA VAL A 2 -7.99 -4.47 -11.42
C VAL A 2 -8.39 -5.79 -10.79
N GLU A 3 -8.13 -6.91 -11.47
CA GLU A 3 -8.35 -8.24 -10.92
C GLU A 3 -7.16 -8.66 -10.05
N PHE A 4 -7.45 -9.14 -8.84
CA PHE A 4 -6.44 -9.68 -7.93
C PHE A 4 -6.48 -11.20 -7.97
N ASN A 5 -5.45 -11.80 -8.58
CA ASN A 5 -5.30 -13.26 -8.64
C ASN A 5 -4.52 -13.77 -7.43
N ILE A 6 -5.04 -14.82 -6.80
CA ILE A 6 -4.36 -15.55 -5.72
C ILE A 6 -3.77 -16.82 -6.33
N GLU A 7 -2.49 -16.78 -6.68
CA GLU A 7 -1.78 -17.94 -7.20
C GLU A 7 -1.42 -18.91 -6.07
N LEU A 8 -1.72 -20.19 -6.25
CA LEU A 8 -1.41 -21.24 -5.28
C LEU A 8 -0.27 -22.12 -5.79
N ILE A 9 0.49 -22.72 -4.87
CA ILE A 9 1.51 -23.72 -5.22
C ILE A 9 0.83 -24.88 -5.98
N PRO A 10 1.35 -25.32 -7.14
CA PRO A 10 0.76 -26.40 -7.92
C PRO A 10 0.59 -27.69 -7.10
N GLY A 11 -0.59 -28.32 -7.19
CA GLY A 11 -0.92 -29.52 -6.44
C GLY A 11 -1.43 -29.28 -5.02
N SER A 12 -1.65 -28.02 -4.60
CA SER A 12 -2.28 -27.72 -3.31
C SER A 12 -3.75 -28.16 -3.28
N GLU A 13 -4.16 -28.80 -2.19
CA GLU A 13 -5.55 -29.19 -1.95
C GLU A 13 -6.34 -28.08 -1.24
N PRO A 14 -7.69 -28.06 -1.37
CA PRO A 14 -8.53 -27.12 -0.65
C PRO A 14 -8.39 -27.22 0.87
N ILE A 15 -8.18 -26.07 1.51
CA ILE A 15 -8.15 -25.96 2.97
C ILE A 15 -9.56 -25.62 3.46
N SER A 16 -10.13 -26.45 4.33
CA SER A 16 -11.42 -26.22 4.97
C SER A 16 -11.31 -26.43 6.48
N LYS A 17 -11.30 -25.32 7.22
CA LYS A 17 -11.12 -25.31 8.67
C LYS A 17 -12.41 -24.89 9.37
N ALA A 18 -12.74 -25.60 10.44
CA ALA A 18 -13.94 -25.33 11.22
C ALA A 18 -13.90 -23.92 11.84
N PRO A 19 -15.03 -23.21 11.92
CA PRO A 19 -15.13 -21.93 12.62
C PRO A 19 -14.68 -22.02 14.08
N TYR A 20 -14.06 -20.95 14.59
CA TYR A 20 -13.77 -20.83 16.02
C TYR A 20 -15.06 -20.75 16.84
N ARG A 21 -14.98 -21.16 18.11
CA ARG A 21 -16.12 -21.01 19.04
C ARG A 21 -16.32 -19.52 19.33
N MET A 22 -17.57 -19.08 19.21
CA MET A 22 -17.97 -17.68 19.41
C MET A 22 -19.03 -17.57 20.51
N ALA A 23 -18.97 -16.48 21.27
CA ALA A 23 -20.03 -16.13 22.22
C ALA A 23 -21.30 -15.66 21.46
N PRO A 24 -22.49 -15.69 22.10
CA PRO A 24 -23.73 -15.24 21.46
C PRO A 24 -23.68 -13.81 20.91
N ILE A 25 -22.95 -12.91 21.59
CA ILE A 25 -22.77 -11.53 21.16
C ILE A 25 -21.92 -11.43 19.87
N GLU A 26 -20.89 -12.26 19.75
CA GLU A 26 -20.02 -12.32 18.56
C GLU A 26 -20.77 -12.94 17.38
N LEU A 27 -21.62 -13.94 17.63
CA LEU A 27 -22.46 -14.53 16.58
C LEU A 27 -23.49 -13.55 16.02
N LYS A 28 -24.04 -12.68 16.87
CA LYS A 28 -24.92 -11.59 16.42
C LYS A 28 -24.15 -10.62 15.54
N GLU A 29 -23.03 -10.13 16.04
CA GLU A 29 -22.15 -9.20 15.31
C GLU A 29 -21.68 -9.79 13.97
N LEU A 30 -21.36 -11.08 13.93
CA LEU A 30 -20.97 -11.79 12.71
C LEU A 30 -22.08 -11.73 11.66
N LYS A 31 -23.33 -11.99 12.05
CA LYS A 31 -24.47 -11.93 11.12
C LYS A 31 -24.69 -10.52 10.60
N ASP A 32 -24.64 -9.53 11.49
CA ASP A 32 -24.88 -8.12 11.13
C ASP A 32 -23.80 -7.63 10.15
N GLN A 33 -22.51 -7.90 10.41
CA GLN A 33 -21.41 -7.51 9.50
C GLN A 33 -21.44 -8.30 8.18
N LEU A 34 -21.75 -9.60 8.20
CA LEU A 34 -21.85 -10.37 6.95
C LEU A 34 -23.00 -9.88 6.07
N GLN A 35 -24.14 -9.51 6.67
CA GLN A 35 -25.28 -8.96 5.95
C GLN A 35 -24.91 -7.62 5.28
N GLU A 36 -24.23 -6.73 6.01
CA GLU A 36 -23.73 -5.48 5.45
C GLU A 36 -22.76 -5.71 4.28
N LEU A 37 -21.84 -6.66 4.40
CA LEU A 37 -20.89 -7.01 3.33
C LEU A 37 -21.59 -7.60 2.10
N LEU A 38 -22.66 -8.38 2.29
CA LEU A 38 -23.49 -8.92 1.22
C LEU A 38 -24.26 -7.80 0.50
N GLU A 39 -24.89 -6.90 1.26
CA GLU A 39 -25.66 -5.77 0.71
C GLU A 39 -24.79 -4.79 -0.07
N ARG A 40 -23.54 -4.59 0.37
CA ARG A 40 -22.55 -3.79 -0.36
C ARG A 40 -21.97 -4.49 -1.59
N GLY A 41 -22.24 -5.79 -1.76
CA GLY A 41 -21.69 -6.59 -2.86
C GLY A 41 -20.20 -6.92 -2.72
N PHE A 42 -19.62 -6.77 -1.52
CA PHE A 42 -18.21 -7.13 -1.28
C PHE A 42 -18.01 -8.64 -1.16
N ILE A 43 -19.04 -9.37 -0.74
CA ILE A 43 -19.04 -10.83 -0.67
C ILE A 43 -20.30 -11.41 -1.32
N ARG A 44 -20.28 -12.71 -1.57
CA ARG A 44 -21.43 -13.49 -2.06
C ARG A 44 -21.45 -14.86 -1.40
N LEU A 45 -22.62 -15.50 -1.40
CA LEU A 45 -22.74 -16.90 -1.01
C LEU A 45 -21.87 -17.77 -1.94
N SER A 46 -21.21 -18.76 -1.34
CA SER A 46 -20.24 -19.61 -2.02
C SER A 46 -20.45 -21.07 -1.61
N VAL A 47 -20.22 -21.98 -2.56
CA VAL A 47 -20.18 -23.45 -2.36
C VAL A 47 -18.75 -23.99 -2.51
N SER A 48 -17.77 -23.12 -2.29
CA SER A 48 -16.35 -23.44 -2.42
C SER A 48 -15.94 -24.58 -1.48
N PRO A 49 -15.06 -25.50 -1.91
CA PRO A 49 -14.44 -26.47 -1.02
C PRO A 49 -13.46 -25.81 -0.03
N TRP A 50 -13.12 -24.53 -0.25
CA TRP A 50 -12.27 -23.74 0.62
C TRP A 50 -13.06 -23.08 1.75
N GLY A 51 -12.58 -23.22 2.98
CA GLY A 51 -13.18 -22.66 4.18
C GLY A 51 -12.13 -22.21 5.18
N THR A 52 -12.23 -20.96 5.63
CA THR A 52 -11.35 -20.40 6.66
C THR A 52 -12.19 -19.79 7.78
N PRO A 53 -11.77 -19.93 9.05
CA PRO A 53 -12.51 -19.37 10.17
C PRO A 53 -12.38 -17.85 10.23
N VAL A 54 -13.42 -17.24 10.78
CA VAL A 54 -13.47 -15.82 11.13
C VAL A 54 -13.15 -15.64 12.61
N LEU A 55 -12.48 -14.54 12.95
CA LEU A 55 -12.23 -14.10 14.32
C LEU A 55 -12.53 -12.61 14.47
N PHE A 56 -12.79 -12.18 15.70
CA PHE A 56 -12.98 -10.77 16.02
C PHE A 56 -11.78 -10.18 16.75
N VAL A 57 -11.39 -8.97 16.34
CA VAL A 57 -10.40 -8.15 17.05
C VAL A 57 -11.08 -6.91 17.58
N LYS A 58 -10.86 -6.56 18.85
CA LYS A 58 -11.37 -5.32 19.43
C LYS A 58 -10.56 -4.13 18.92
N LYS A 59 -11.24 -3.13 18.36
CA LYS A 59 -10.65 -1.83 18.02
C LYS A 59 -10.47 -1.00 19.28
N LYS A 60 -9.69 0.09 19.18
CA LYS A 60 -9.47 1.05 20.27
C LYS A 60 -10.77 1.72 20.76
N ASP A 61 -11.75 1.87 19.87
CA ASP A 61 -13.07 2.44 20.16
C ASP A 61 -14.05 1.45 20.82
N GLY A 62 -13.62 0.20 21.05
CA GLY A 62 -14.45 -0.87 21.64
C GLY A 62 -15.27 -1.66 20.63
N SER A 63 -15.34 -1.25 19.36
CA SER A 63 -16.05 -2.00 18.31
C SER A 63 -15.28 -3.27 17.90
N MET A 64 -16.00 -4.27 17.38
CA MET A 64 -15.40 -5.50 16.88
C MET A 64 -15.08 -5.38 15.39
N ARG A 65 -13.86 -5.80 15.00
CA ARG A 65 -13.46 -5.93 13.61
C ARG A 65 -13.48 -7.40 13.21
N LEU A 66 -14.31 -7.73 12.22
CA LEU A 66 -14.29 -9.03 11.58
C LEU A 66 -12.98 -9.22 10.81
N CYS A 67 -12.25 -10.28 11.14
CA CYS A 67 -10.99 -10.66 10.51
C CYS A 67 -11.06 -12.12 10.05
N ILE A 68 -10.60 -12.40 8.83
CA ILE A 68 -10.56 -13.76 8.29
C ILE A 68 -9.14 -14.32 8.48
N ASP A 69 -9.03 -15.54 9.02
CA ASP A 69 -7.74 -16.19 9.27
C ASP A 69 -7.19 -16.89 8.03
N TYR A 70 -6.59 -16.11 7.13
CA TYR A 70 -5.94 -16.64 5.94
C TYR A 70 -4.56 -17.28 6.22
N SER A 71 -4.17 -17.54 7.47
CA SER A 71 -2.82 -18.03 7.79
C SER A 71 -2.44 -19.32 7.05
N GLU A 72 -3.37 -20.27 6.91
CA GLU A 72 -3.14 -21.52 6.21
C GLU A 72 -3.15 -21.34 4.68
N LEU A 73 -4.08 -20.52 4.16
CA LEU A 73 -4.09 -20.14 2.74
C LEU A 73 -2.79 -19.43 2.34
N ASN A 74 -2.33 -18.47 3.13
CA ASN A 74 -1.12 -17.69 2.88
C ASN A 74 0.16 -18.54 2.88
N LYS A 75 0.16 -19.74 3.47
CA LYS A 75 1.31 -20.66 3.40
C LYS A 75 1.43 -21.32 2.04
N ILE A 76 0.30 -21.53 1.35
CA ILE A 76 0.24 -22.18 0.04
C ILE A 76 0.09 -21.17 -1.11
N THR A 77 -0.15 -19.89 -0.81
CA THR A 77 -0.15 -18.80 -1.79
C THR A 77 1.27 -18.46 -2.24
N ILE A 78 1.49 -18.39 -3.55
CA ILE A 78 2.73 -17.90 -4.15
C ILE A 78 2.84 -16.40 -3.83
N ARG A 79 3.90 -16.03 -3.12
CA ARG A 79 4.12 -14.63 -2.75
C ARG A 79 4.47 -13.82 -3.98
N ASN A 80 3.62 -12.84 -4.25
CA ASN A 80 3.87 -11.86 -5.29
C ASN A 80 5.06 -10.97 -4.87
N ARG A 81 6.24 -11.25 -5.42
CA ARG A 81 7.46 -10.50 -5.18
C ARG A 81 7.66 -9.53 -6.34
N TYR A 82 7.10 -8.34 -6.19
CA TYR A 82 7.48 -7.23 -7.06
C TYR A 82 8.83 -6.68 -6.59
N PRO A 83 9.81 -6.53 -7.49
CA PRO A 83 11.02 -5.77 -7.17
C PRO A 83 10.59 -4.33 -6.93
N LEU A 84 10.50 -3.95 -5.66
CA LEU A 84 10.40 -2.54 -5.32
C LEU A 84 11.75 -1.92 -5.65
N LEU A 85 11.72 -0.86 -6.47
CA LEU A 85 12.91 -0.02 -6.68
C LEU A 85 13.40 0.46 -5.31
N ARG A 86 14.71 0.50 -5.13
CA ARG A 86 15.24 1.03 -3.87
C ARG A 86 14.88 2.50 -3.81
N ILE A 87 14.66 2.99 -2.60
CA ILE A 87 14.35 4.40 -2.37
C ILE A 87 15.45 5.27 -2.98
N ASP A 88 16.72 4.87 -2.81
CA ASP A 88 17.89 5.54 -3.40
C ASP A 88 17.78 5.66 -4.94
N ASP A 89 17.40 4.58 -5.63
CA ASP A 89 17.26 4.58 -7.10
C ASP A 89 16.18 5.58 -7.57
N LEU A 90 15.12 5.74 -6.78
CA LEU A 90 14.05 6.69 -7.07
C LEU A 90 14.49 8.14 -6.79
N PHE A 91 15.26 8.35 -5.72
CA PHE A 91 15.82 9.68 -5.39
C PHE A 91 16.88 10.12 -6.40
N ASP A 92 17.75 9.22 -6.85
CA ASP A 92 18.74 9.52 -7.90
C ASP A 92 18.05 9.97 -9.20
N GLN A 93 16.97 9.30 -9.59
CA GLN A 93 16.17 9.70 -10.76
C GLN A 93 15.52 11.08 -10.56
N LEU A 94 14.95 11.33 -9.38
CA LEU A 94 14.31 12.60 -9.07
C LEU A 94 15.32 13.76 -9.07
N GLN A 95 16.48 13.56 -8.46
CA GLN A 95 17.56 14.53 -8.40
C GLN A 95 18.11 14.83 -9.81
N ALA A 96 18.30 13.81 -10.63
CA ALA A 96 18.74 13.99 -12.02
C ALA A 96 17.74 14.82 -12.84
N VAL A 97 16.44 14.54 -12.71
CA VAL A 97 15.39 15.31 -13.40
C VAL A 97 15.32 16.74 -12.89
N PHE A 98 15.45 16.95 -11.56
CA PHE A 98 15.46 18.28 -10.97
C PHE A 98 16.67 19.10 -11.44
N MET A 99 17.88 18.52 -11.43
CA MET A 99 19.08 19.19 -11.92
C MET A 99 19.00 19.50 -13.42
N ASP A 100 18.49 18.61 -14.27
CA ASP A 100 18.31 18.89 -15.71
C ASP A 100 17.36 20.08 -15.93
N LEU A 101 16.22 20.10 -15.23
CA LEU A 101 15.25 21.17 -15.33
C LEU A 101 15.82 22.52 -14.87
N MET A 102 16.49 22.52 -13.72
CA MET A 102 17.11 23.71 -13.14
C MET A 102 18.20 24.27 -14.05
N ASN A 103 19.06 23.40 -14.60
CA ASN A 103 20.06 23.80 -15.56
C ASN A 103 19.42 24.43 -16.81
N ARG A 104 18.34 23.86 -17.36
CA ARG A 104 17.70 24.41 -18.57
C ARG A 104 17.04 25.77 -18.34
N ILE A 105 16.44 26.01 -17.18
CA ILE A 105 15.77 27.28 -16.87
C ILE A 105 16.79 28.38 -16.54
N ILE A 106 17.85 28.02 -15.79
CA ILE A 106 18.76 29.00 -15.19
C ILE A 106 20.06 29.13 -16.00
N TYR A 107 20.24 28.33 -17.06
CA TYR A 107 21.44 28.25 -17.89
C TYR A 107 22.06 29.62 -18.23
N GLU A 108 21.23 30.58 -18.62
CA GLU A 108 21.70 31.91 -19.05
C GLU A 108 22.30 32.74 -17.91
N PHE A 109 22.04 32.37 -16.66
CA PHE A 109 22.44 33.07 -15.44
C PHE A 109 23.50 32.31 -14.62
N LEU A 110 23.74 31.04 -14.95
CA LEU A 110 24.78 30.21 -14.34
C LEU A 110 26.16 30.87 -14.51
N ASP A 111 26.98 30.80 -13.45
CA ASP A 111 28.34 31.37 -13.35
C ASP A 111 28.45 32.89 -13.54
N LYS A 112 27.32 33.60 -13.72
CA LYS A 112 27.28 35.07 -13.78
C LYS A 112 26.89 35.68 -12.44
N PHE A 113 25.74 35.25 -11.93
CA PHE A 113 25.20 35.70 -10.63
C PHE A 113 24.37 34.61 -9.93
N VAL A 114 24.29 33.40 -10.50
CA VAL A 114 23.59 32.25 -9.92
C VAL A 114 24.49 31.01 -9.93
N ILE A 115 24.52 30.29 -8.82
CA ILE A 115 25.10 28.95 -8.69
C ILE A 115 24.01 28.02 -8.15
N VAL A 116 23.85 26.84 -8.75
CA VAL A 116 22.85 25.85 -8.33
C VAL A 116 23.55 24.63 -7.75
N PHE A 117 23.14 24.20 -6.56
CA PHE A 117 23.63 23.00 -5.87
C PHE A 117 22.47 22.13 -5.44
N ILE A 118 22.22 21.06 -6.18
CA ILE A 118 21.20 20.03 -5.86
C ILE A 118 19.85 20.66 -5.51
N ASP A 119 19.61 21.01 -4.25
CA ASP A 119 18.36 21.58 -3.72
C ASP A 119 18.39 23.11 -3.53
N ASP A 120 19.57 23.74 -3.53
CA ASP A 120 19.77 25.15 -3.23
C ASP A 120 20.19 25.97 -4.47
N ILE A 121 19.63 27.18 -4.60
CA ILE A 121 20.05 28.19 -5.58
C ILE A 121 20.72 29.33 -4.81
N LEU A 122 22.01 29.52 -5.05
CA LEU A 122 22.77 30.65 -4.54
C LEU A 122 22.76 31.77 -5.59
N VAL A 123 22.10 32.88 -5.26
CA VAL A 123 22.16 34.11 -6.05
C VAL A 123 23.14 35.07 -5.38
N PHE A 124 24.08 35.64 -6.14
CA PHE A 124 25.10 36.55 -5.62
C PHE A 124 25.26 37.77 -6.52
N SER A 125 25.58 38.92 -5.94
CA SER A 125 25.83 40.19 -6.64
C SER A 125 27.04 40.91 -6.04
N LYS A 126 27.51 41.96 -6.70
CA LYS A 126 28.72 42.69 -6.25
C LYS A 126 28.41 43.73 -5.19
N SER A 127 27.18 44.25 -5.15
CA SER A 127 26.72 45.16 -4.10
C SER A 127 25.32 44.81 -3.62
N LYS A 128 24.97 45.35 -2.46
CA LYS A 128 23.65 45.18 -1.86
C LYS A 128 22.57 45.87 -2.72
N GLU A 129 22.86 47.02 -3.32
CA GLU A 129 21.91 47.71 -4.20
C GLU A 129 21.63 46.96 -5.51
N GLU A 130 22.56 46.11 -5.98
CA GLU A 130 22.35 45.23 -7.15
C GLU A 130 21.58 43.95 -6.77
N HIS A 131 21.56 43.58 -5.49
CA HIS A 131 20.90 42.37 -4.97
C HIS A 131 19.42 42.58 -4.61
N GLU A 132 19.08 43.80 -4.16
CA GLU A 132 17.71 44.22 -3.80
C GLU A 132 16.85 44.48 -5.03
#